data_AF-X5D5U8-F1
#
_entry.id   AF-X5D5U8-F1
#
_cell.length_a   1.000
_cell.length_b   1.000
_cell.length_c   1.000
_cell.angle_alpha   90.00
_cell.angle_beta   90.00
_cell.angle_gamma   90.00
#
_symmetry.space_group_name_H-M   'P 1'
#
loop_
_entity.id
_entity.type
_entity.pdbx_description
1 polymer ?
#
loop_
_entity_poly.entity_id
_entity_poly.type
_entity_poly.pdbx_seq_one_letter_code
_entity_poly.pdbx_strand_id
1 'polypeptide(L)'
;KKATAVNGILGRGKNVVTEIVIPRRLVERFLHTTPEAIVQLNIRKNQIGTMLAGGLRSANAHYANMLLAFYLATGQDAANIVEGPQGLTHAEVRDG
;
A
#
# COMPACT_ATOMS: atom_id res chain seq x y z
N LYS A 1 -13.89 11.98 0.27
CA LYS A 1 -13.26 12.86 1.31
C LYS A 1 -13.54 12.44 2.76
N LYS A 2 -14.16 11.29 3.03
CA LYS A 2 -14.19 10.66 4.36
C LYS A 2 -13.82 9.19 4.14
N ALA A 3 -13.01 8.61 5.03
CA ALA A 3 -12.71 7.20 4.97
C ALA A 3 -13.97 6.41 5.35
N THR A 4 -14.47 5.55 4.46
CA THR A 4 -15.64 4.71 4.74
C THR A 4 -15.37 3.26 4.32
N ALA A 5 -15.98 2.32 5.04
CA ALA A 5 -15.93 0.90 4.67
C ALA A 5 -16.64 0.65 3.32
N VAL A 6 -17.73 1.37 3.05
CA VAL A 6 -18.52 1.25 1.81
C VAL A 6 -17.65 1.50 0.59
N ASN A 7 -16.88 2.59 0.57
CA ASN A 7 -16.04 2.93 -0.57
C ASN A 7 -14.88 1.93 -0.75
N GLY A 8 -14.38 1.37 0.36
CA GLY A 8 -13.37 0.34 0.30
C GLY A 8 -13.87 -1.01 -0.24
N ILE A 9 -15.14 -1.37 0.02
CA ILE A 9 -15.74 -2.65 -0.39
C ILE A 9 -16.33 -2.56 -1.81
N LEU A 10 -17.16 -1.54 -2.07
CA LEU A 10 -17.86 -1.37 -3.34
C LEU A 10 -17.02 -0.61 -4.38
N GLY A 11 -15.91 -0.01 -3.95
CA GLY A 11 -15.11 0.89 -4.76
C GLY A 11 -15.73 2.28 -4.89
N ARG A 12 -14.89 3.26 -5.20
CA ARG A 12 -15.31 4.61 -5.63
C ARG A 12 -14.27 5.18 -6.57
N GLY A 13 -14.69 5.63 -7.75
CA GLY A 13 -13.77 6.11 -8.77
C GLY A 13 -13.09 4.94 -9.48
N LYS A 14 -11.76 4.81 -9.37
CA LYS A 14 -10.97 3.78 -10.06
C LYS A 14 -10.43 2.76 -9.07
N ASN A 15 -10.61 1.48 -9.38
CA ASN A 15 -9.98 0.37 -8.67
C ASN A 15 -8.77 -0.10 -9.49
N VAL A 16 -7.63 -0.21 -8.85
CA VAL A 16 -6.36 -0.57 -9.52
C VAL A 16 -5.68 -1.68 -8.72
N VAL A 17 -5.15 -2.67 -9.44
CA VAL A 17 -4.28 -3.72 -8.91
C VAL A 17 -3.02 -3.72 -9.74
N THR A 18 -1.87 -3.86 -9.09
CA THR A 18 -0.56 -3.94 -9.74
C THR A 18 0.30 -4.96 -9.00
N GLU A 19 1.17 -5.64 -9.74
CA GLU A 19 2.11 -6.61 -9.19
C GLU A 19 3.48 -6.47 -9.87
N ILE A 20 4.52 -6.94 -9.18
CA ILE A 20 5.89 -7.00 -9.70
C ILE A 20 6.64 -8.13 -9.00
N VAL A 21 7.53 -8.80 -9.75
CA VAL A 21 8.49 -9.76 -9.19
C VAL A 21 9.87 -9.10 -9.17
N ILE A 22 10.49 -9.02 -7.99
CA ILE A 22 11.82 -8.42 -7.81
C ILE A 22 12.82 -9.53 -7.49
N PRO A 23 13.84 -9.77 -8.34
CA PRO A 23 14.89 -10.75 -8.06
C PRO A 23 15.62 -10.47 -6.75
N ARG A 24 15.94 -11.51 -5.96
CA ARG A 24 16.71 -11.42 -4.69
C ARG A 24 17.94 -10.53 -4.82
N ARG A 25 18.73 -10.73 -5.89
CA ARG A 25 19.95 -9.93 -6.16
C ARG A 25 19.69 -8.42 -6.20
N LEU A 26 18.52 -7.98 -6.66
CA LEU A 26 18.16 -6.56 -6.71
C LEU A 26 17.69 -6.07 -5.34
N VAL A 27 16.95 -6.90 -4.60
CA VAL A 27 16.54 -6.60 -3.22
C VAL A 27 17.77 -6.38 -2.34
N GLU A 28 18.73 -7.30 -2.36
CA GLU A 28 19.95 -7.21 -1.54
C GLU A 28 20.82 -6.03 -1.98
N ARG A 29 20.98 -5.83 -3.29
CA ARG A 29 21.84 -4.78 -3.83
C ARG A 29 21.28 -3.37 -3.61
N PHE A 30 19.99 -3.16 -3.82
CA PHE A 30 19.38 -1.82 -3.89
C PHE A 30 18.48 -1.50 -2.71
N LEU A 31 17.86 -2.50 -2.09
CA LEU A 31 17.00 -2.30 -0.92
C LEU A 31 17.71 -2.65 0.40
N HIS A 32 18.94 -3.16 0.33
CA HIS A 32 19.80 -3.46 1.47
C HIS A 32 19.11 -4.34 2.53
N THR A 33 18.31 -5.29 2.07
CA THR A 33 17.52 -6.19 2.90
C THR A 33 17.33 -7.53 2.19
N THR A 34 16.59 -8.46 2.80
CA THR A 34 16.22 -9.73 2.18
C THR A 34 14.74 -9.77 1.82
N PRO A 35 14.33 -10.53 0.78
CA PRO A 35 12.92 -10.78 0.48
C PRO A 35 12.11 -11.25 1.71
N GLU A 36 12.69 -12.13 2.52
CA GLU A 36 12.05 -12.65 3.74
C GLU A 36 11.75 -11.54 4.76
N ALA A 37 12.71 -10.63 4.96
CA ALA A 37 12.55 -9.50 5.87
C ALA A 37 11.44 -8.55 5.38
N ILE A 38 11.35 -8.30 4.07
CA ILE A 38 10.27 -7.51 3.48
C ILE A 38 8.91 -8.17 3.72
N VAL A 39 8.79 -9.48 3.48
CA VAL A 39 7.54 -10.22 3.70
C VAL A 39 7.13 -10.18 5.17
N GLN A 40 8.06 -10.45 6.08
CA GLN A 40 7.80 -10.37 7.52
C GLN A 40 7.37 -8.97 7.95
N LEU A 41 8.02 -7.93 7.45
CA LEU A 41 7.65 -6.54 7.71
C LEU A 41 6.25 -6.22 7.16
N ASN A 42 5.92 -6.67 5.95
CA ASN A 42 4.61 -6.46 5.36
C ASN A 42 3.50 -7.10 6.20
N ILE A 43 3.68 -8.36 6.61
CA ILE A 43 2.71 -9.07 7.45
C ILE A 43 2.56 -8.38 8.81
N ARG A 44 3.68 -8.12 9.51
CA ARG A 44 3.63 -7.56 10.87
C ARG A 44 3.14 -6.11 10.89
N LYS A 45 3.66 -5.26 10.00
CA LYS A 45 3.36 -3.82 10.00
C LYS A 45 2.13 -3.47 9.18
N ASN A 46 2.05 -3.90 7.92
CA ASN A 46 0.96 -3.49 7.02
C ASN A 46 -0.32 -4.25 7.32
N GLN A 47 -0.24 -5.55 7.64
CA GLN A 47 -1.46 -6.34 7.87
C GLN A 47 -1.86 -6.33 9.34
N ILE A 48 -1.08 -7.01 10.21
CA ILE A 48 -1.40 -7.17 11.62
C ILE A 48 -1.45 -5.81 12.33
N GLY A 49 -0.42 -4.98 12.13
CA GLY A 49 -0.36 -3.64 12.73
C GLY A 49 -1.56 -2.76 12.38
N THR A 50 -1.94 -2.70 11.10
CA THR A 50 -3.13 -1.95 10.68
C THR A 50 -4.42 -2.54 11.25
N MET A 51 -4.54 -3.87 11.30
CA MET A 51 -5.70 -4.54 11.88
C MET A 51 -5.86 -4.18 13.36
N LEU A 52 -4.77 -4.24 14.13
CA LEU A 52 -4.76 -3.86 15.56
C LEU A 52 -5.06 -2.38 15.78
N ALA A 53 -4.61 -1.51 14.88
CA ALA A 53 -4.88 -0.08 14.93
C ALA A 53 -6.31 0.30 14.49
N GLY A 54 -7.14 -0.66 14.07
CA GLY A 54 -8.49 -0.38 13.56
C GLY A 54 -8.51 0.30 12.18
N GLY A 55 -7.45 0.12 11.39
CA GLY A 55 -7.33 0.74 10.07
C GLY A 55 -8.36 0.20 9.06
N LEU A 56 -9.08 1.11 8.41
CA LEU A 56 -10.12 0.79 7.43
C LEU A 56 -9.52 0.53 6.05
N ARG A 57 -9.17 -0.73 5.77
CA ARG A 57 -8.60 -1.18 4.48
C ARG A 57 -7.37 -0.36 4.07
N SER A 58 -6.53 -0.03 5.03
CA SER A 58 -5.32 0.78 4.87
C SER A 58 -4.06 -0.04 5.16
N ALA A 59 -4.04 -1.30 4.72
CA ALA A 59 -2.95 -2.25 4.96
C ALA A 59 -1.78 -1.99 4.01
N ASN A 60 -1.20 -0.79 4.08
CA ASN A 60 -0.09 -0.35 3.25
C ASN A 60 0.89 0.50 4.08
N ALA A 61 2.05 0.81 3.50
CA ALA A 61 3.07 1.58 4.20
C ALA A 61 2.80 3.10 4.11
N HIS A 62 2.54 3.62 2.90
CA HIS A 62 2.52 5.06 2.65
C HIS A 62 1.84 5.45 1.31
N TYR A 63 0.74 4.79 0.93
CA TYR A 63 0.01 5.14 -0.31
C TYR A 63 -0.40 6.62 -0.35
N ALA A 64 -0.77 7.18 0.80
CA ALA A 64 -1.14 8.59 0.94
C ALA A 64 -0.02 9.55 0.47
N ASN A 65 1.24 9.23 0.73
CA ASN A 65 2.35 10.12 0.37
C ASN A 65 2.51 10.19 -1.16
N MET A 66 2.50 9.03 -1.81
CA MET A 66 2.61 8.96 -3.27
C MET A 66 1.42 9.63 -3.95
N LEU A 67 0.19 9.29 -3.54
CA LEU A 67 -1.02 9.85 -4.13
C LEU A 67 -1.13 11.36 -3.93
N LEU A 68 -0.77 11.88 -2.75
CA LEU A 68 -0.79 13.32 -2.50
C LEU A 68 0.18 14.06 -3.42
N ALA A 69 1.40 13.55 -3.57
CA ALA A 69 2.40 14.14 -4.47
C ALA A 69 1.87 14.20 -5.91
N PHE A 70 1.31 13.10 -6.41
CA PHE A 70 0.71 13.07 -7.75
C PHE A 70 -0.50 14.00 -7.88
N TYR A 71 -1.37 14.04 -6.88
CA TYR A 71 -2.56 14.90 -6.91
C TYR A 71 -2.16 16.38 -7.00
N LEU A 72 -1.20 16.81 -6.20
CA LEU A 72 -0.71 18.19 -6.24
C LEU A 72 -0.02 18.51 -7.57
N ALA A 73 0.82 17.59 -8.08
CA ALA A 73 1.54 17.78 -9.33
C ALA A 73 0.63 17.83 -10.57
N THR A 74 -0.53 17.18 -10.52
CA THR A 74 -1.45 17.03 -11.67
C THR A 74 -2.78 17.79 -11.49
N GLY A 75 -2.86 18.69 -10.51
CA GLY A 75 -4.02 19.57 -10.28
C GLY A 75 -5.29 18.83 -9.81
N GLN A 76 -5.15 17.69 -9.14
CA GLN A 76 -6.27 16.93 -8.58
C GLN A 76 -6.73 17.49 -7.24
N ASP A 77 -7.92 17.07 -6.79
CA ASP A 77 -8.45 17.43 -5.48
C ASP A 77 -7.69 16.73 -4.34
N ALA A 78 -6.76 17.46 -3.71
CA ALA A 78 -5.93 16.96 -2.62
C ALA A 78 -6.73 16.42 -1.42
N ALA A 79 -7.92 16.95 -1.15
CA ALA A 79 -8.75 16.48 -0.03
C ALA A 79 -9.30 15.07 -0.26
N ASN A 80 -9.22 14.55 -1.50
CA ASN A 80 -9.57 13.17 -1.78
C ASN A 80 -8.54 12.17 -1.21
N ILE A 81 -7.40 12.63 -0.68
CA ILE A 81 -6.42 11.79 0.01
C ILE A 81 -6.93 11.15 1.30
N VAL A 82 -8.04 11.64 1.86
CA VAL A 82 -8.68 11.01 3.03
C VAL A 82 -9.25 9.62 2.69
N GLU A 83 -9.48 9.36 1.40
CA GLU A 83 -10.17 8.16 0.91
C GLU A 83 -9.37 7.40 -0.14
N GLY A 84 -8.67 8.11 -1.03
CA GLY A 84 -7.87 7.53 -2.10
C GLY A 84 -6.80 6.50 -1.68
N PRO A 85 -6.12 6.60 -0.52
CA PRO A 85 -5.05 5.68 -0.15
C PRO A 85 -5.56 4.39 0.54
N GLN A 86 -6.87 4.11 0.48
CA GLN A 86 -7.40 2.81 0.84
C GLN A 86 -6.85 1.76 -0.13
N GLY A 87 -6.26 0.70 0.42
CA GLY A 87 -5.61 -0.35 -0.33
C GLY A 87 -4.76 -1.24 0.55
N LEU A 88 -4.39 -2.39 0.00
CA LEU A 88 -3.58 -3.41 0.66
C LEU A 88 -2.31 -3.64 -0.15
N THR A 89 -1.18 -3.76 0.56
CA THR A 89 0.07 -4.27 0.02
C THR A 89 0.21 -5.73 0.44
N HIS A 90 0.43 -6.60 -0.55
CA HIS A 90 0.77 -7.99 -0.33
C HIS A 90 2.20 -8.24 -0.80
N ALA A 91 2.93 -9.08 -0.08
CA ALA A 91 4.27 -9.49 -0.42
C ALA A 91 4.43 -10.95 -0.04
N GLU A 92 5.08 -11.71 -0.91
CA GLU A 92 5.41 -13.12 -0.73
C GLU A 92 6.78 -13.39 -1.37
N VAL A 93 7.49 -14.41 -0.86
CA VAL A 93 8.70 -14.91 -1.52
C VAL A 93 8.23 -15.98 -2.51
N ARG A 94 8.47 -15.73 -3.80
CA ARG A 94 8.24 -16.72 -4.87
C ARG A 94 9.58 -17.32 -5.25
N ASP A 95 9.68 -18.64 -5.11
CA ASP A 95 10.85 -19.49 -5.41
C ASP A 95 12.13 -19.12 -4.65
N GLY A 96 12.61 -20.05 -3.81
CA GLY A 96 13.77 -19.89 -2.92
C GLY A 96 15.07 -19.51 -3.62
#